data_AF-A0A1V3IHS6-F1
#
_entry.id   AF-A0A1V3IHS6-F1
#
_cell.length_a   1.000
_cell.length_b   1.000
_cell.length_c   1.000
_cell.angle_alpha   90.00
_cell.angle_beta   90.00
_cell.angle_gamma   90.00
#
_symmetry.space_group_name_H-M   'P 1'
#
loop_
_entity.id
_entity.type
_entity.pdbx_description
1 polymer ?
#
loop_
_entity_poly.entity_id
_entity_poly.type
_entity_poly.pdbx_seq_one_letter_code
_entity_poly.pdbx_strand_id
1 'polypeptide(L)'
;MTSMCKQSIPEELEFWDALSNEGDIYSDDLSSRDYIRKSQSNNLNFAISSYVPSIKIRSYDALRCLLYTEHFDGVGSDWIFRGHRDHNWKLESTLERIGSKSLDLRDVHLNQFRKECRRIFKDKTYLSDMTDNDFWAIGQHYDLATPLLDWTQSPYVALFFAFEHQQHEDNYRVIYALNKTKLINLFSNNEVQEQLFFEPSKDPFGRLVNQSGLFTIAPYCTTLEDMLIDNLRRVNITKANEIASYICKIYIKSSPSIRKNCLLDLRQMNIHRGTLCPDLSGAALYCNHMIKEQYGIDC
;
A
#
# COMPACT_ATOMS: atom_id res chain seq x y z
N MET A 1 -30.09 -5.69 -1.15
CA MET A 1 -28.66 -5.66 -0.78
C MET A 1 -27.95 -6.63 -1.69
N THR A 2 -27.42 -6.11 -2.79
CA THR A 2 -26.82 -6.89 -3.87
C THR A 2 -25.56 -7.55 -3.34
N SER A 3 -25.51 -8.89 -3.34
CA SER A 3 -24.28 -9.63 -3.06
C SER A 3 -23.26 -9.23 -4.13
N MET A 4 -22.34 -8.32 -3.77
CA MET A 4 -21.15 -8.12 -4.59
C MET A 4 -20.43 -9.47 -4.65
N CYS A 5 -20.28 -9.98 -5.88
CA CYS A 5 -19.53 -11.18 -6.16
C CYS A 5 -18.14 -11.00 -5.52
N LYS A 6 -17.82 -11.74 -4.45
CA LYS A 6 -16.47 -11.77 -3.88
C LYS A 6 -15.55 -12.13 -5.04
N GLN A 7 -14.55 -11.30 -5.33
CA GLN A 7 -13.55 -11.64 -6.33
C GLN A 7 -12.70 -12.74 -5.69
N SER A 8 -13.07 -14.00 -5.95
CA SER A 8 -12.31 -15.16 -5.49
C SER A 8 -10.87 -15.01 -5.98
N ILE A 9 -9.92 -15.09 -5.04
CA ILE A 9 -8.50 -15.21 -5.38
C ILE A 9 -8.40 -16.37 -6.38
N PRO A 10 -7.82 -16.18 -7.58
CA PRO A 10 -7.80 -17.24 -8.58
C PRO A 10 -7.12 -18.45 -7.99
N GLU A 11 -7.82 -19.59 -7.95
CA GLU A 11 -7.25 -20.87 -7.53
C GLU A 11 -6.05 -21.24 -8.40
N GLU A 12 -6.02 -20.74 -9.64
CA GLU A 12 -4.99 -20.93 -10.67
C GLU A 12 -3.64 -20.26 -10.37
N LEU A 13 -3.57 -19.31 -9.43
CA LEU A 13 -2.30 -18.71 -9.05
C LEU A 13 -1.50 -19.68 -8.17
N GLU A 14 -0.36 -20.14 -8.67
CA GLU A 14 0.60 -20.94 -7.91
C GLU A 14 1.33 -20.10 -6.84
N PHE A 15 1.78 -20.77 -5.78
CA PHE A 15 2.62 -20.13 -4.77
C PHE A 15 4.03 -19.95 -5.32
N TRP A 16 4.55 -18.73 -5.18
CA TRP A 16 5.96 -18.49 -5.35
C TRP A 16 6.72 -19.09 -4.17
N ASP A 17 7.72 -19.91 -4.49
CA ASP A 17 8.58 -20.58 -3.53
C ASP A 17 10.02 -20.13 -3.75
N ALA A 18 10.57 -19.42 -2.76
CA ALA A 18 12.00 -19.07 -2.75
C ALA A 18 12.91 -20.32 -2.65
N LEU A 19 12.39 -21.42 -2.09
CA LEU A 19 13.11 -22.59 -1.58
C LEU A 19 12.82 -23.88 -2.35
N SER A 20 12.23 -23.83 -3.54
CA SER A 20 11.81 -25.02 -4.29
C SER A 20 12.95 -25.94 -4.79
N ASN A 21 14.21 -25.64 -4.50
CA ASN A 21 15.32 -26.57 -4.69
C ASN A 21 16.02 -26.86 -3.35
N GLU A 22 15.51 -27.85 -2.62
CA GLU A 22 16.30 -28.64 -1.67
C GLU A 22 17.42 -29.34 -2.45
N GLY A 23 18.56 -28.67 -2.66
CA GLY A 23 19.63 -29.25 -3.46
C GLY A 23 21.01 -28.61 -3.27
N ASP A 24 21.09 -27.29 -3.16
CA ASP A 24 22.38 -26.62 -3.06
C ASP A 24 22.58 -26.04 -1.66
N ILE A 25 23.27 -26.85 -0.87
CA ILE A 25 23.91 -26.56 0.40
C ILE A 25 24.58 -25.17 0.33
N TYR A 26 24.32 -24.37 1.37
CA TYR A 26 25.05 -23.17 1.75
C TYR A 26 26.52 -23.18 1.28
N SER A 27 26.83 -22.45 0.20
CA SER A 27 28.17 -21.90 0.04
C SER A 27 28.23 -20.64 0.91
N ASP A 28 29.07 -20.66 1.95
CA ASP A 28 29.21 -19.58 2.94
C ASP A 28 29.59 -18.20 2.35
N ASP A 29 29.92 -18.13 1.06
CA ASP A 29 30.43 -16.92 0.40
C ASP A 29 29.37 -16.04 -0.31
N LEU A 30 28.12 -16.50 -0.47
CA LEU A 30 27.08 -15.73 -1.18
C LEU A 30 26.08 -15.10 -0.21
N SER A 31 25.87 -13.79 -0.33
CA SER A 31 24.79 -13.13 0.39
C SER A 31 23.44 -13.72 -0.05
N SER A 32 22.44 -13.78 0.84
CA SER A 32 21.10 -14.29 0.50
C SER A 32 20.48 -13.56 -0.70
N ARG A 33 20.86 -12.29 -0.91
CA ARG A 33 20.44 -11.46 -2.04
C ARG A 33 21.07 -11.93 -3.36
N ASP A 34 22.36 -12.22 -3.37
CA ASP A 34 23.07 -12.71 -4.56
C ASP A 34 22.64 -14.12 -4.95
N TYR A 35 22.35 -14.96 -3.93
CA TYR A 35 21.78 -16.28 -4.14
C TYR A 35 20.44 -16.20 -4.87
N ILE A 36 19.50 -15.39 -4.37
CA ILE A 36 18.17 -15.27 -4.96
C ILE A 36 18.25 -14.77 -6.41
N ARG A 37 19.06 -13.75 -6.68
CA ARG A 37 19.23 -13.20 -8.03
C ARG A 37 19.76 -14.21 -9.05
N LYS A 38 20.57 -15.17 -8.62
CA LYS A 38 21.13 -16.23 -9.48
C LYS A 38 20.25 -17.48 -9.54
N SER A 39 19.29 -17.61 -8.64
CA SER A 39 18.40 -18.77 -8.54
C SER A 39 17.23 -18.70 -9.54
N GLN A 40 16.58 -19.84 -9.78
CA GLN A 40 15.31 -19.89 -10.53
C GLN A 40 14.20 -19.05 -9.86
N SER A 41 14.29 -18.81 -8.55
CA SER A 41 13.36 -17.98 -7.79
C SER A 41 13.32 -16.51 -8.26
N ASN A 42 14.32 -16.06 -9.04
CA ASN A 42 14.31 -14.75 -9.71
C ASN A 42 13.30 -14.67 -10.86
N ASN A 43 12.93 -15.80 -11.47
CA ASN A 43 11.98 -15.86 -12.57
C ASN A 43 10.55 -15.77 -12.04
N LEU A 44 10.10 -14.54 -11.76
CA LEU A 44 8.74 -14.28 -11.31
C LEU A 44 7.74 -14.45 -12.46
N ASN A 45 6.69 -15.21 -12.20
CA ASN A 45 5.55 -15.34 -13.09
C ASN A 45 4.32 -14.69 -12.46
N PHE A 46 3.93 -13.53 -12.98
CA PHE A 46 2.71 -12.83 -12.55
C PHE A 46 1.53 -13.28 -13.40
N ALA A 47 0.39 -13.57 -12.76
CA ALA A 47 -0.87 -13.82 -13.46
C ALA A 47 -1.91 -12.73 -13.15
N ILE A 48 -2.78 -12.44 -14.12
CA ILE A 48 -3.83 -11.43 -13.95
C ILE A 48 -4.98 -12.06 -13.16
N SER A 49 -5.11 -11.68 -11.89
CA SER A 49 -6.12 -12.24 -10.99
C SER A 49 -7.40 -11.40 -10.91
N SER A 50 -7.21 -10.09 -10.81
CA SER A 50 -8.24 -9.11 -10.50
C SER A 50 -7.88 -7.78 -11.17
N TYR A 51 -7.60 -7.82 -12.49
CA TYR A 51 -7.05 -6.73 -13.33
C TYR A 51 -5.58 -6.36 -13.09
N VAL A 52 -5.08 -6.50 -11.87
CA VAL A 52 -3.66 -6.27 -11.55
C VAL A 52 -2.87 -7.59 -11.60
N PRO A 53 -1.71 -7.65 -12.27
CA PRO A 53 -0.82 -8.81 -12.22
C PRO A 53 -0.42 -9.12 -10.79
N SER A 54 -0.50 -10.40 -10.43
CA SER A 54 -0.42 -10.81 -9.05
C SER A 54 0.48 -12.01 -8.86
N ILE A 55 1.04 -12.12 -7.65
CA ILE A 55 1.83 -13.26 -7.18
C ILE A 55 1.35 -13.67 -5.78
N LYS A 56 1.49 -14.96 -5.45
CA LYS A 56 1.14 -15.49 -4.11
C LYS A 56 2.38 -15.93 -3.37
N ILE A 57 2.43 -15.64 -2.07
CA ILE A 57 3.44 -16.15 -1.15
C ILE A 57 2.79 -16.89 0.02
N ARG A 58 3.46 -17.94 0.53
CA ARG A 58 2.91 -18.83 1.57
C ARG A 58 2.93 -18.23 2.98
N SER A 59 3.84 -17.31 3.25
CA SER A 59 4.01 -16.61 4.53
C SER A 59 4.61 -15.23 4.28
N TYR A 60 4.50 -14.34 5.27
CA TYR A 60 5.21 -13.07 5.26
C TYR A 60 6.74 -13.24 5.29
N ASP A 61 7.25 -14.37 5.79
CA ASP A 61 8.70 -14.67 5.79
C ASP A 61 9.29 -14.71 4.36
N ALA A 62 8.49 -15.16 3.40
CA ALA A 62 8.88 -15.22 1.99
C ALA A 62 8.96 -13.83 1.35
N LEU A 63 8.36 -12.79 1.96
CA LEU A 63 8.35 -11.43 1.41
C LEU A 63 9.76 -10.89 1.24
N ARG A 64 10.66 -11.11 2.21
CA ARG A 64 12.04 -10.65 2.12
C ARG A 64 12.77 -11.23 0.92
N CYS A 65 12.58 -12.53 0.67
CA CYS A 65 13.21 -13.19 -0.46
C CYS A 65 12.63 -12.67 -1.78
N LEU A 66 11.32 -12.48 -1.85
CA LEU A 66 10.66 -11.92 -3.03
C LEU A 66 11.20 -10.53 -3.35
N LEU A 67 11.39 -9.68 -2.33
CA LEU A 67 11.93 -8.33 -2.47
C LEU A 67 13.39 -8.30 -2.95
N TYR A 68 14.14 -9.40 -2.85
CA TYR A 68 15.53 -9.48 -3.36
C TYR A 68 15.61 -9.92 -4.84
N THR A 69 14.50 -10.29 -5.44
CA THR A 69 14.44 -10.56 -6.89
C THR A 69 14.71 -9.29 -7.69
N GLU A 70 15.26 -9.45 -8.89
CA GLU A 70 15.59 -8.35 -9.80
C GLU A 70 14.39 -7.46 -10.13
N HIS A 71 13.17 -8.01 -10.08
CA HIS A 71 11.94 -7.25 -10.25
C HIS A 71 11.78 -6.11 -9.24
N PHE A 72 12.02 -6.40 -7.95
CA PHE A 72 11.86 -5.42 -6.87
C PHE A 72 13.16 -4.68 -6.54
N ASP A 73 14.30 -5.30 -6.80
CA ASP A 73 15.61 -4.82 -6.36
C ASP A 73 16.55 -4.47 -7.53
N GLY A 74 15.97 -4.23 -8.70
CA GLY A 74 16.69 -3.75 -9.88
C GLY A 74 17.31 -2.36 -9.66
N VAL A 75 18.29 -2.00 -10.49
CA VAL A 75 18.93 -0.67 -10.43
C VAL A 75 17.89 0.41 -10.72
N GLY A 76 17.81 1.42 -9.84
CA GLY A 76 16.82 2.50 -9.97
C GLY A 76 15.38 2.07 -9.63
N SER A 77 15.21 0.95 -8.92
CA SER A 77 13.92 0.55 -8.38
C SER A 77 13.43 1.55 -7.34
N ASP A 78 12.27 2.15 -7.60
CA ASP A 78 11.59 3.09 -6.71
C ASP A 78 10.18 2.55 -6.44
N TRP A 79 10.15 1.40 -5.75
CA TRP A 79 8.90 0.73 -5.40
C TRP A 79 8.32 1.32 -4.13
N ILE A 80 7.04 1.66 -4.21
CA ILE A 80 6.23 2.07 -3.05
C ILE A 80 5.15 1.02 -2.82
N PHE A 81 4.74 0.86 -1.56
CA PHE A 81 3.91 -0.25 -1.12
C PHE A 81 2.67 0.24 -0.37
N ARG A 82 1.57 -0.50 -0.48
CA ARG A 82 0.34 -0.25 0.29
C ARG A 82 -0.22 -1.56 0.83
N GLY A 83 -0.41 -1.62 2.15
CA GLY A 83 -1.00 -2.76 2.83
C GLY A 83 -2.52 -2.75 2.78
N HIS A 84 -3.12 -3.88 2.42
CA HIS A 84 -4.56 -4.09 2.45
C HIS A 84 -4.87 -5.30 3.32
N ARG A 85 -5.78 -5.09 4.28
CA ARG A 85 -6.30 -6.17 5.12
C ARG A 85 -7.07 -7.19 4.29
N ASP A 86 -7.98 -6.72 3.44
CA ASP A 86 -8.85 -7.56 2.64
C ASP A 86 -8.34 -7.62 1.19
N HIS A 87 -8.29 -8.83 0.64
CA HIS A 87 -7.83 -9.07 -0.71
C HIS A 87 -8.80 -8.56 -1.78
N ASN A 88 -10.07 -8.35 -1.43
CA ASN A 88 -11.11 -7.82 -2.34
C ASN A 88 -11.08 -6.30 -2.46
N TRP A 89 -10.31 -5.61 -1.61
CA TRP A 89 -10.23 -4.16 -1.67
C TRP A 89 -9.44 -3.72 -2.89
N LYS A 90 -10.02 -2.76 -3.60
CA LYS A 90 -9.41 -2.09 -4.74
C LYS A 90 -8.61 -0.87 -4.28
N LEU A 91 -7.77 -0.33 -5.14
CA LEU A 91 -7.13 0.97 -4.92
C LEU A 91 -8.12 2.13 -5.10
N GLU A 92 -9.02 2.27 -4.12
CA GLU A 92 -10.07 3.28 -4.05
C GLU A 92 -9.90 4.13 -2.78
N SER A 93 -10.09 5.45 -2.89
CA SER A 93 -9.93 6.38 -1.77
C SER A 93 -11.19 6.39 -0.87
N THR A 94 -11.10 7.04 0.30
CA THR A 94 -12.28 7.21 1.18
C THR A 94 -13.37 8.05 0.51
N LEU A 95 -12.99 9.05 -0.28
CA LEU A 95 -13.94 9.89 -1.02
C LEU A 95 -14.64 9.15 -2.16
N GLU A 96 -13.93 8.35 -2.94
CA GLU A 96 -14.55 7.57 -4.03
C GLU A 96 -15.52 6.51 -3.47
N ARG A 97 -15.18 5.86 -2.34
CA ARG A 97 -16.05 4.90 -1.65
C ARG A 97 -17.40 5.46 -1.21
N ILE A 98 -17.46 6.73 -0.81
CA ILE A 98 -18.73 7.37 -0.42
C ILE A 98 -19.59 7.77 -1.63
N GLY A 99 -19.17 7.42 -2.85
CA GLY A 99 -19.95 7.63 -4.06
C GLY A 99 -19.65 8.95 -4.75
N SER A 100 -18.39 9.41 -4.71
CA SER A 100 -17.91 10.58 -5.44
C SER A 100 -17.91 10.36 -6.96
N LYS A 101 -19.10 10.25 -7.55
CA LYS A 101 -19.29 10.17 -9.00
C LYS A 101 -19.35 11.54 -9.68
N SER A 102 -19.30 12.63 -8.90
CA SER A 102 -19.37 14.01 -9.40
C SER A 102 -18.06 14.72 -9.15
N LEU A 103 -17.49 15.31 -10.21
CA LEU A 103 -16.31 16.19 -10.12
C LEU A 103 -16.53 17.32 -9.10
N ASP A 104 -17.74 17.88 -9.06
CA ASP A 104 -18.10 18.98 -8.17
C ASP A 104 -18.05 18.59 -6.68
N LEU A 105 -18.24 17.31 -6.34
CA LEU A 105 -18.29 16.88 -4.95
C LEU A 105 -16.94 17.08 -4.26
N ARG A 106 -15.84 16.75 -4.96
CA ARG A 106 -14.47 16.88 -4.41
C ARG A 106 -14.17 18.34 -4.06
N ASP A 107 -14.50 19.27 -4.97
CA ASP A 107 -14.27 20.70 -4.79
C ASP A 107 -15.17 21.29 -3.70
N VAL A 108 -16.46 20.93 -3.68
CA VAL A 108 -17.40 21.38 -2.64
C VAL A 108 -16.95 20.89 -1.27
N HIS A 109 -16.56 19.61 -1.16
CA HIS A 109 -16.12 19.00 0.10
C HIS A 109 -14.84 19.65 0.62
N LEU A 110 -13.85 19.86 -0.24
CA LEU A 110 -12.60 20.51 0.11
C LEU A 110 -12.79 21.96 0.54
N ASN A 111 -13.61 22.72 -0.20
CA ASN A 111 -13.91 24.11 0.13
C ASN A 111 -14.66 24.23 1.46
N GLN A 112 -15.54 23.28 1.79
CA GLN A 112 -16.19 23.24 3.09
C GLN A 112 -15.17 22.97 4.20
N PHE A 113 -14.28 22.00 4.01
CA PHE A 113 -13.22 21.71 4.97
C PHE A 113 -12.29 22.93 5.19
N ARG A 114 -11.85 23.60 4.12
CA ARG A 114 -11.05 24.83 4.21
C ARG A 114 -11.73 25.93 5.03
N LYS A 115 -13.04 26.13 4.83
CA LYS A 115 -13.82 27.11 5.59
C LYS A 115 -13.82 26.79 7.09
N GLU A 116 -14.00 25.53 7.46
CA GLU A 116 -13.94 25.12 8.87
C GLU A 116 -12.52 25.23 9.45
N CYS A 117 -11.47 24.87 8.70
CA CYS A 117 -10.08 25.08 9.13
C CYS A 117 -9.79 26.56 9.45
N ARG A 118 -10.28 27.51 8.62
CA ARG A 118 -10.10 28.95 8.87
C ARG A 118 -10.72 29.44 10.18
N ARG A 119 -11.72 28.72 10.72
CA ARG A 119 -12.35 29.04 12.01
C ARG A 119 -11.51 28.54 13.19
N ILE A 120 -10.77 27.45 13.00
CA ILE A 120 -10.00 26.76 14.05
C ILE A 120 -8.58 27.32 14.16
N PHE A 121 -7.89 27.47 13.02
CA PHE A 121 -6.52 27.96 13.00
C PHE A 121 -6.48 29.47 13.24
N LYS A 122 -5.91 29.87 14.39
CA LYS A 122 -5.72 31.28 14.75
C LYS A 122 -4.66 31.96 13.88
N ASP A 123 -3.65 31.22 13.48
CA ASP A 123 -2.61 31.67 12.56
C ASP A 123 -3.02 31.39 11.11
N LYS A 124 -3.41 32.45 10.40
CA LYS A 124 -3.85 32.37 9.00
C LYS A 124 -2.68 32.23 8.03
N THR A 125 -1.45 32.56 8.44
CA THR A 125 -0.25 32.43 7.59
C THR A 125 0.08 30.97 7.33
N TYR A 126 -0.14 30.10 8.33
CA TYR A 126 0.03 28.66 8.17
C TYR A 126 -0.86 28.07 7.07
N LEU A 127 -2.08 28.62 6.91
CA LEU A 127 -3.08 28.18 5.93
C LEU A 127 -2.93 28.83 4.55
N SER A 128 -2.32 30.02 4.44
CA SER A 128 -2.19 30.73 3.16
C SER A 128 -1.23 30.04 2.21
N ASP A 129 -0.24 29.33 2.75
CA ASP A 129 0.81 28.66 1.98
C ASP A 129 0.47 27.20 1.65
N MET A 130 -0.73 26.75 1.99
CA MET A 130 -1.18 25.38 1.77
C MET A 130 -1.84 25.21 0.41
N THR A 131 -1.40 24.19 -0.32
CA THR A 131 -2.06 23.72 -1.53
C THR A 131 -3.33 22.93 -1.20
N ASP A 132 -4.13 22.67 -2.23
CA ASP A 132 -5.31 21.81 -2.16
C ASP A 132 -4.99 20.43 -1.58
N ASN A 133 -3.84 19.87 -1.95
CA ASN A 133 -3.39 18.57 -1.49
C ASN A 133 -2.91 18.59 -0.03
N ASP A 134 -2.33 19.70 0.44
CA ASP A 134 -1.98 19.87 1.85
C ASP A 134 -3.24 19.84 2.73
N PHE A 135 -4.32 20.48 2.29
CA PHE A 135 -5.62 20.39 2.98
C PHE A 135 -6.15 18.96 2.98
N TRP A 136 -6.01 18.21 1.89
CA TRP A 136 -6.39 16.80 1.88
C TRP A 136 -5.57 15.97 2.85
N ALA A 137 -4.24 16.12 2.90
CA ALA A 137 -3.40 15.37 3.83
C ALA A 137 -3.76 15.64 5.29
N ILE A 138 -4.02 16.91 5.64
CA ILE A 138 -4.49 17.28 6.98
C ILE A 138 -5.86 16.69 7.26
N GLY A 139 -6.80 16.79 6.30
CA GLY A 139 -8.13 16.23 6.45
C GLY A 139 -8.09 14.72 6.71
N GLN A 140 -7.26 13.99 5.97
CA GLN A 140 -7.11 12.55 6.11
C GLN A 140 -6.60 12.13 7.50
N HIS A 141 -5.75 12.94 8.13
CA HIS A 141 -5.33 12.71 9.51
C HIS A 141 -6.50 12.72 10.50
N TYR A 142 -7.53 13.54 10.21
CA TYR A 142 -8.75 13.71 10.99
C TYR A 142 -9.97 13.00 10.39
N ASP A 143 -9.75 11.90 9.67
CA ASP A 143 -10.79 11.03 9.10
C ASP A 143 -11.73 11.71 8.08
N LEU A 144 -11.30 12.81 7.45
CA LEU A 144 -12.01 13.39 6.30
C LEU A 144 -12.03 12.37 5.15
N ALA A 145 -13.13 12.31 4.41
CA ALA A 145 -13.17 11.55 3.17
C ALA A 145 -12.33 12.30 2.12
N THR A 146 -11.17 11.75 1.76
CA THR A 146 -10.19 12.38 0.89
C THR A 146 -10.00 11.56 -0.38
N PRO A 147 -9.50 12.20 -1.45
CA PRO A 147 -9.14 11.49 -2.67
C PRO A 147 -7.78 10.79 -2.58
N LEU A 148 -7.12 10.82 -1.43
CA LEU A 148 -5.76 10.34 -1.29
C LEU A 148 -5.73 8.83 -1.01
N LEU A 149 -4.67 8.20 -1.47
CA LEU A 149 -4.28 6.84 -1.13
C LEU A 149 -2.88 6.90 -0.54
N ASP A 150 -2.72 6.39 0.68
CA ASP A 150 -1.44 6.25 1.38
C ASP A 150 -0.57 5.15 0.76
N TRP A 151 0.69 5.48 0.57
CA TRP A 151 1.75 4.55 0.20
C TRP A 151 2.94 4.75 1.14
N THR A 152 3.78 3.74 1.24
CA THR A 152 5.02 3.79 2.01
C THR A 152 6.17 3.26 1.16
N GLN A 153 7.35 3.83 1.30
CA GLN A 153 8.57 3.28 0.71
C GLN A 153 9.01 1.97 1.40
N SER A 154 8.46 1.66 2.58
CA SER A 154 8.82 0.46 3.34
C SER A 154 7.81 -0.68 3.13
N PRO A 155 8.22 -1.81 2.55
CA PRO A 155 7.33 -2.97 2.40
C PRO A 155 6.88 -3.55 3.75
N TYR A 156 7.67 -3.37 4.81
CA TYR A 156 7.32 -3.83 6.17
C TYR A 156 6.30 -2.91 6.86
N VAL A 157 6.30 -1.61 6.56
CA VAL A 157 5.23 -0.69 6.99
C VAL A 157 3.93 -1.04 6.26
N ALA A 158 3.99 -1.36 4.96
CA ALA A 158 2.82 -1.86 4.22
C ALA A 158 2.33 -3.19 4.81
N LEU A 159 3.25 -4.10 5.16
CA LEU A 159 2.92 -5.35 5.82
C LEU A 159 2.20 -5.12 7.17
N PHE A 160 2.68 -4.16 7.97
CA PHE A 160 2.00 -3.77 9.21
C PHE A 160 0.53 -3.38 8.96
N PHE A 161 0.26 -2.47 8.02
CA PHE A 161 -1.12 -2.05 7.73
C PHE A 161 -1.98 -3.18 7.16
N ALA A 162 -1.38 -4.11 6.43
CA ALA A 162 -2.09 -5.29 5.95
C ALA A 162 -2.48 -6.25 7.09
N PHE A 163 -1.75 -6.28 8.20
CA PHE A 163 -1.91 -7.25 9.29
C PHE A 163 -2.46 -6.67 10.61
N GLU A 164 -2.41 -5.34 10.84
CA GLU A 164 -2.75 -4.68 12.11
C GLU A 164 -4.14 -5.07 12.63
N HIS A 165 -5.14 -5.18 11.76
CA HIS A 165 -6.50 -5.53 12.15
C HIS A 165 -6.84 -7.00 11.86
N GLN A 166 -7.59 -7.64 12.75
CA GLN A 166 -8.17 -8.97 12.53
C GLN A 166 -9.19 -8.95 11.39
N GLN A 167 -9.38 -10.08 10.72
CA GLN A 167 -10.40 -10.27 9.68
C GLN A 167 -11.15 -11.58 9.95
N HIS A 168 -12.47 -11.59 9.68
CA HIS A 168 -13.31 -12.77 9.93
C HIS A 168 -12.92 -13.97 9.06
N GLU A 169 -12.54 -13.71 7.81
CA GLU A 169 -12.03 -14.70 6.85
C GLU A 169 -10.53 -14.44 6.64
N ASP A 170 -9.69 -14.84 7.60
CA ASP A 170 -8.22 -14.70 7.58
C ASP A 170 -7.59 -15.67 6.54
N ASN A 171 -7.88 -15.48 5.25
CA ASN A 171 -7.30 -16.31 4.19
C ASN A 171 -6.04 -15.68 3.60
N TYR A 172 -6.13 -14.40 3.21
CA TYR A 172 -5.01 -13.68 2.59
C TYR A 172 -5.02 -12.20 2.97
N ARG A 173 -3.83 -11.66 3.18
CA ARG A 173 -3.55 -10.22 3.22
C ARG A 173 -2.90 -9.81 1.90
N VAL A 174 -2.91 -8.52 1.60
CA VAL A 174 -2.39 -8.01 0.34
C VAL A 174 -1.39 -6.88 0.56
N ILE A 175 -0.34 -6.89 -0.24
CA ILE A 175 0.50 -5.72 -0.48
C ILE A 175 0.39 -5.35 -1.96
N TYR A 176 -0.03 -4.13 -2.24
CA TYR A 176 0.15 -3.53 -3.56
C TYR A 176 1.55 -2.93 -3.65
N ALA A 177 2.18 -3.04 -4.82
CA ALA A 177 3.44 -2.40 -5.14
C ALA A 177 3.31 -1.57 -6.42
N LEU A 178 3.80 -0.33 -6.39
CA LEU A 178 3.86 0.58 -7.54
C LEU A 178 5.29 1.02 -7.80
N ASN A 179 5.71 1.03 -9.06
CA ASN A 179 7.01 1.56 -9.46
C ASN A 179 6.86 3.05 -9.81
N LYS A 180 7.21 3.91 -8.85
CA LYS A 180 7.02 5.36 -8.95
C LYS A 180 7.77 5.94 -10.14
N THR A 181 9.07 5.67 -10.27
CA THR A 181 9.90 6.16 -11.39
C THR A 181 9.35 5.74 -12.76
N LYS A 182 8.97 4.47 -12.94
CA LYS A 182 8.42 4.00 -14.22
C LYS A 182 7.08 4.64 -14.55
N LEU A 183 6.20 4.82 -13.56
CA LEU A 183 4.92 5.48 -13.75
C LEU A 183 5.10 6.96 -14.08
N ILE A 184 5.97 7.66 -13.37
CA ILE A 184 6.33 9.05 -13.70
C ILE A 184 6.78 9.12 -15.16
N ASN A 185 7.74 8.27 -15.58
CA ASN A 185 8.25 8.26 -16.95
C ASN A 185 7.17 7.93 -18.00
N LEU A 186 6.25 7.01 -17.69
CA LEU A 186 5.13 6.67 -18.56
C LEU A 186 4.21 7.87 -18.79
N PHE A 187 3.99 8.68 -17.76
CA PHE A 187 3.10 9.83 -17.80
C PHE A 187 3.78 11.14 -18.25
N SER A 188 5.08 11.15 -18.55
CA SER A 188 5.90 12.32 -18.96
C SER A 188 5.36 13.18 -20.09
N ASN A 189 4.42 12.67 -20.87
CA ASN A 189 3.84 13.38 -22.00
C ASN A 189 2.39 13.84 -21.77
N ASN A 190 1.82 13.60 -20.58
CA ASN A 190 0.44 13.98 -20.25
C ASN A 190 0.46 15.09 -19.18
N GLU A 191 -0.19 16.23 -19.44
CA GLU A 191 -0.32 17.34 -18.45
C GLU A 191 -1.00 16.92 -17.12
N VAL A 192 -1.61 15.74 -17.07
CA VAL A 192 -2.22 15.12 -15.88
C VAL A 192 -1.18 14.72 -14.80
N GLN A 193 0.11 14.73 -15.15
CA GLN A 193 1.21 14.06 -14.47
C GLN A 193 1.66 14.67 -13.14
N GLU A 194 1.53 15.98 -12.92
CA GLU A 194 2.00 16.61 -11.66
C GLU A 194 1.16 16.22 -10.44
N GLN A 195 -0.01 15.59 -10.63
CA GLN A 195 -0.94 15.31 -9.54
C GLN A 195 -1.00 13.85 -9.11
N LEU A 196 -0.43 12.89 -9.85
CA LEU A 196 -0.60 11.48 -9.47
C LEU A 196 0.05 11.19 -8.13
N PHE A 197 1.30 11.62 -7.93
CA PHE A 197 2.03 11.46 -6.68
C PHE A 197 2.05 12.78 -5.92
N PHE A 198 1.83 12.72 -4.62
CA PHE A 198 1.84 13.88 -3.74
C PHE A 198 2.60 13.58 -2.45
N GLU A 199 3.60 14.41 -2.18
CA GLU A 199 4.34 14.41 -0.92
C GLU A 199 4.06 15.76 -0.23
N PRO A 200 3.32 15.78 0.90
CA PRO A 200 3.02 17.01 1.60
C PRO A 200 4.30 17.73 2.03
N SER A 201 4.32 19.05 1.82
CA SER A 201 5.45 19.88 2.28
C SER A 201 5.52 19.97 3.82
N LYS A 202 4.41 19.67 4.49
CA LYS A 202 4.24 19.80 5.94
C LYS A 202 3.74 18.48 6.53
N ASP A 203 4.46 17.96 7.52
CA ASP A 203 4.04 16.82 8.34
C ASP A 203 4.00 17.21 9.82
N PRO A 204 3.01 18.01 10.25
CA PRO A 204 2.96 18.54 11.62
C PRO A 204 2.83 17.44 12.68
N PHE A 205 2.40 16.24 12.30
CA PHE A 205 2.18 15.12 13.21
C PHE A 205 3.24 14.03 13.08
N GLY A 206 4.26 14.19 12.24
CA GLY A 206 5.34 13.22 12.05
C GLY A 206 4.90 11.86 11.47
N ARG A 207 3.64 11.73 11.02
CA ARG A 207 3.10 10.45 10.51
C ARG A 207 3.72 10.10 9.18
N LEU A 208 3.84 11.07 8.28
CA LEU A 208 4.39 10.88 6.96
C LEU A 208 5.85 10.43 7.05
N VAL A 209 6.64 11.11 7.89
CA VAL A 209 8.06 10.78 8.10
C VAL A 209 8.20 9.37 8.69
N ASN A 210 7.46 9.06 9.76
CA ASN A 210 7.59 7.78 10.46
C ASN A 210 7.09 6.59 9.64
N GLN A 211 6.20 6.83 8.68
CA GLN A 211 5.71 5.80 7.77
C GLN A 211 6.54 5.73 6.48
N SER A 212 7.54 6.62 6.29
CA SER A 212 8.18 6.84 4.98
C SER A 212 7.13 6.99 3.88
N GLY A 213 6.11 7.79 4.20
CA GLY A 213 4.85 7.85 3.50
C GLY A 213 4.86 8.83 2.32
N LEU A 214 4.01 8.55 1.35
CA LEU A 214 3.60 9.47 0.31
C LEU A 214 2.18 9.16 -0.11
N PHE A 215 1.59 10.00 -0.95
CA PHE A 215 0.24 9.79 -1.46
C PHE A 215 0.22 9.60 -2.95
N THR A 216 -0.81 8.89 -3.41
CA THR A 216 -1.34 9.09 -4.76
C THR A 216 -2.72 9.71 -4.70
N ILE A 217 -3.08 10.52 -5.69
CA ILE A 217 -4.44 11.04 -5.84
C ILE A 217 -5.26 10.04 -6.66
N ALA A 218 -6.35 9.54 -6.07
CA ALA A 218 -7.27 8.67 -6.76
C ALA A 218 -7.95 9.40 -7.93
N PRO A 219 -8.04 8.76 -9.10
CA PRO A 219 -8.75 9.32 -10.25
C PRO A 219 -10.24 9.46 -9.95
N TYR A 220 -10.91 10.34 -10.68
CA TYR A 220 -12.35 10.53 -10.53
C TYR A 220 -13.13 9.34 -11.08
N CYS A 221 -14.16 8.91 -10.35
CA CYS A 221 -15.17 7.95 -10.82
C CYS A 221 -14.64 6.55 -11.17
N THR A 222 -13.39 6.25 -10.87
CA THR A 222 -12.75 4.96 -11.16
C THR A 222 -11.68 4.66 -10.12
N THR A 223 -11.14 3.45 -10.15
CA THR A 223 -10.06 3.04 -9.25
C THR A 223 -8.69 3.42 -9.83
N LEU A 224 -7.69 3.56 -8.96
CA LEU A 224 -6.33 3.80 -9.42
C LEU A 224 -5.82 2.65 -10.28
N GLU A 225 -6.14 1.41 -9.92
CA GLU A 225 -5.77 0.21 -10.69
C GLU A 225 -6.34 0.24 -12.12
N ASP A 226 -7.64 0.54 -12.29
CA ASP A 226 -8.27 0.60 -13.61
C ASP A 226 -7.64 1.70 -14.48
N MET A 227 -7.43 2.90 -13.90
CA MET A 227 -6.80 4.02 -14.60
C MET A 227 -5.38 3.68 -15.08
N LEU A 228 -4.57 3.04 -14.22
CA LEU A 228 -3.20 2.66 -14.57
C LEU A 228 -3.18 1.59 -15.67
N ILE A 229 -4.00 0.55 -15.55
CA ILE A 229 -4.08 -0.53 -16.53
C ILE A 229 -4.54 -0.01 -17.90
N ASP A 230 -5.53 0.89 -17.94
CA ASP A 230 -6.01 1.47 -19.18
C ASP A 230 -4.94 2.33 -19.87
N ASN A 231 -4.15 3.10 -19.10
CA ASN A 231 -3.04 3.86 -19.67
C ASN A 231 -1.90 2.97 -20.19
N LEU A 232 -1.58 1.88 -19.49
CA LEU A 232 -0.60 0.90 -19.96
C LEU A 232 -1.05 0.23 -21.27
N ARG A 233 -2.34 -0.12 -21.37
CA ARG A 233 -2.91 -0.69 -22.60
C ARG A 233 -2.82 0.29 -23.78
N ARG A 234 -2.99 1.60 -23.57
CA ARG A 234 -2.87 2.62 -24.63
C ARG A 234 -1.47 2.67 -25.25
N VAL A 235 -0.43 2.32 -24.48
CA VAL A 235 0.95 2.22 -24.97
C VAL A 235 1.35 0.78 -25.33
N ASN A 236 0.37 -0.09 -25.59
CA ASN A 236 0.54 -1.51 -25.95
C ASN A 236 1.21 -2.41 -24.90
N ILE A 237 1.26 -1.99 -23.63
CA ILE A 237 1.72 -2.84 -22.53
C ILE A 237 0.53 -3.67 -22.05
N THR A 238 0.52 -4.96 -22.40
CA THR A 238 -0.63 -5.86 -22.17
C THR A 238 -0.28 -7.16 -21.46
N LYS A 239 1.00 -7.58 -21.50
CA LYS A 239 1.42 -8.83 -20.87
C LYS A 239 1.52 -8.66 -19.35
N ALA A 240 1.13 -9.69 -18.61
CA ALA A 240 1.09 -9.67 -17.15
C ALA A 240 2.45 -9.28 -16.52
N ASN A 241 3.56 -9.87 -16.95
CA ASN A 241 4.89 -9.56 -16.43
C ASN A 241 5.38 -8.14 -16.78
N GLU A 242 4.97 -7.61 -17.95
CA GLU A 242 5.33 -6.24 -18.35
C GLU A 242 4.56 -5.22 -17.51
N ILE A 243 3.24 -5.42 -17.34
CA ILE A 243 2.38 -4.61 -16.46
C ILE A 243 2.87 -4.72 -15.01
N ALA A 244 3.26 -5.91 -14.56
CA ALA A 244 3.76 -6.17 -13.21
C ALA A 244 4.95 -5.27 -12.87
N SER A 245 5.72 -4.85 -13.88
CA SER A 245 6.85 -3.96 -13.71
C SER A 245 6.48 -2.50 -13.36
N TYR A 246 5.20 -2.14 -13.45
CA TYR A 246 4.63 -0.85 -13.06
C TYR A 246 3.74 -0.96 -11.81
N ILE A 247 2.87 -1.97 -11.79
CA ILE A 247 1.96 -2.25 -10.68
C ILE A 247 1.80 -3.75 -10.52
N CYS A 248 1.95 -4.25 -9.30
CA CYS A 248 1.66 -5.63 -8.99
C CYS A 248 1.02 -5.80 -7.60
N LYS A 249 0.40 -6.96 -7.39
CA LYS A 249 -0.30 -7.32 -6.16
C LYS A 249 0.30 -8.59 -5.57
N ILE A 250 0.71 -8.54 -4.31
CA ILE A 250 1.30 -9.66 -3.57
C ILE A 250 0.26 -10.18 -2.60
N TYR A 251 -0.25 -11.39 -2.84
CA TYR A 251 -1.13 -12.11 -1.92
C TYR A 251 -0.29 -12.86 -0.90
N ILE A 252 -0.52 -12.58 0.38
CA ILE A 252 0.19 -13.20 1.49
C ILE A 252 -0.81 -14.07 2.23
N LYS A 253 -0.60 -15.39 2.21
CA LYS A 253 -1.45 -16.30 2.98
C LYS A 253 -1.35 -15.94 4.46
N SER A 254 -2.51 -15.86 5.10
CA SER A 254 -2.60 -15.45 6.50
C SER A 254 -3.36 -16.48 7.31
N SER A 255 -3.12 -16.46 8.61
CA SER A 255 -3.88 -17.19 9.63
C SER A 255 -3.72 -16.42 10.94
N PRO A 256 -4.58 -16.64 11.96
CA PRO A 256 -4.44 -15.94 13.25
C PRO A 256 -3.04 -16.06 13.86
N SER A 257 -2.43 -17.25 13.78
CA SER A 257 -1.07 -17.50 14.27
C SER A 257 0.00 -16.78 13.45
N ILE A 258 -0.08 -16.84 12.11
CA ILE A 258 0.86 -16.14 11.21
C ILE A 258 0.76 -14.63 11.42
N ARG A 259 -0.46 -14.10 11.57
CA ARG A 259 -0.69 -12.67 11.84
C ARG A 259 -0.04 -12.25 13.16
N LYS A 260 -0.21 -13.05 14.22
CA LYS A 260 0.40 -12.75 15.53
C LYS A 260 1.92 -12.72 15.42
N ASN A 261 2.54 -13.73 14.78
CA ASN A 261 3.98 -13.78 14.59
C ASN A 261 4.50 -12.60 13.77
N CYS A 262 3.82 -12.27 12.66
CA CYS A 262 4.14 -11.12 11.83
C CYS A 262 4.18 -9.81 12.62
N LEU A 263 3.17 -9.54 13.44
CA LEU A 263 3.11 -8.32 14.26
C LEU A 263 4.15 -8.30 15.38
N LEU A 264 4.56 -9.46 15.90
CA LEU A 264 5.66 -9.57 16.86
C LEU A 264 7.01 -9.25 16.20
N ASP A 265 7.27 -9.81 15.03
CA ASP A 265 8.51 -9.57 14.29
C ASP A 265 8.62 -8.10 13.85
N LEU A 266 7.53 -7.53 13.34
CA LEU A 266 7.47 -6.11 13.00
C LEU A 266 7.73 -5.21 14.21
N ARG A 267 7.22 -5.58 15.39
CA ARG A 267 7.49 -4.84 16.64
C ARG A 267 8.95 -4.90 17.04
N GLN A 268 9.63 -6.04 16.83
CA GLN A 268 11.09 -6.14 17.05
C GLN A 268 11.88 -5.21 16.11
N MET A 269 11.32 -4.88 14.95
CA MET A 269 11.85 -3.87 14.01
C MET A 269 11.41 -2.43 14.34
N ASN A 270 10.78 -2.20 15.50
CA ASN A 270 10.18 -0.93 15.91
C ASN A 270 9.03 -0.44 14.98
N ILE A 271 8.38 -1.37 14.27
CA ILE A 271 7.24 -1.10 13.40
C ILE A 271 5.96 -1.49 14.16
N HIS A 272 5.33 -0.50 14.78
CA HIS A 272 4.04 -0.64 15.46
C HIS A 272 3.27 0.68 15.46
N ARG A 273 1.98 0.63 15.80
CA ARG A 273 1.07 1.79 15.71
C ARG A 273 1.59 3.05 16.41
N GLY A 274 2.15 2.91 17.61
CA GLY A 274 2.70 4.04 18.38
C GLY A 274 3.91 4.74 17.71
N THR A 275 4.75 4.01 16.98
CA THR A 275 5.88 4.61 16.25
C THR A 275 5.41 5.19 14.91
N LEU A 276 4.55 4.46 14.18
CA LEU A 276 4.04 4.89 12.87
C LEU A 276 3.07 6.07 12.94
N CYS A 277 2.32 6.19 14.03
CA CYS A 277 1.41 7.29 14.30
C CYS A 277 1.80 7.94 15.64
N PRO A 278 2.79 8.87 15.66
CA PRO A 278 3.35 9.42 16.89
C PRO A 278 2.47 10.54 17.48
N ASP A 279 1.16 10.29 17.55
CA ASP A 279 0.18 11.17 18.17
C ASP A 279 -0.60 10.42 19.27
N LEU A 280 -1.43 11.16 20.00
CA LEU A 280 -2.21 10.62 21.10
C LEU A 280 -3.15 9.49 20.66
N SER A 281 -3.67 9.54 19.43
CA SER A 281 -4.54 8.48 18.90
C SER A 281 -3.73 7.21 18.64
N GLY A 282 -2.57 7.33 17.99
CA GLY A 282 -1.67 6.21 17.76
C GLY A 282 -1.15 5.58 19.07
N ALA A 283 -0.81 6.40 20.06
CA ALA A 283 -0.42 5.93 21.39
C ALA A 283 -1.57 5.17 22.10
N ALA A 284 -2.79 5.72 22.09
CA ALA A 284 -3.95 5.07 22.68
C ALA A 284 -4.26 3.72 22.02
N LEU A 285 -4.27 3.66 20.68
CA LEU A 285 -4.51 2.44 19.92
C LEU A 285 -3.43 1.38 20.17
N TYR A 286 -2.17 1.80 20.30
CA TYR A 286 -1.08 0.89 20.66
C TYR A 286 -1.30 0.26 22.04
N CYS A 287 -1.67 1.06 23.05
CA CYS A 287 -1.98 0.56 24.39
C CYS A 287 -3.15 -0.43 24.38
N ASN A 288 -4.24 -0.12 23.67
CA ASN A 288 -5.38 -1.02 23.52
C ASN A 288 -4.96 -2.35 22.88
N HIS A 289 -4.11 -2.30 21.84
CA HIS A 289 -3.59 -3.51 21.20
C HIS A 289 -2.73 -4.35 22.15
N MET A 290 -1.89 -3.73 22.99
CA MET A 290 -1.08 -4.45 23.99
C MET A 290 -1.94 -5.15 25.03
N ILE A 291 -2.97 -4.48 25.54
CA ILE A 291 -3.90 -5.07 26.50
C ILE A 291 -4.64 -6.27 25.87
N LYS A 292 -5.13 -6.09 24.63
CA LYS A 292 -5.80 -7.17 23.90
C LYS A 292 -4.89 -8.38 23.70
N GLU A 293 -3.62 -8.18 23.35
CA GLU A 293 -2.67 -9.29 23.18
C GLU A 293 -2.31 -9.99 24.49
N GLN A 294 -2.11 -9.21 25.56
CA GLN A 294 -1.65 -9.75 26.84
C GLN A 294 -2.77 -10.43 27.63
N TYR A 295 -3.98 -9.89 27.57
CA TYR A 295 -5.11 -10.32 28.41
C TYR A 295 -6.31 -10.86 27.63
N GLY A 296 -6.33 -10.74 26.30
CA GLY A 296 -7.45 -11.20 25.48
C GLY A 296 -8.72 -10.33 25.61
N ILE A 297 -8.57 -9.09 26.07
CA ILE A 297 -9.68 -8.15 26.31
C ILE A 297 -9.80 -7.17 25.13
N ASP A 298 -10.98 -7.04 24.55
CA ASP A 298 -11.27 -6.00 23.56
C ASP A 298 -11.53 -4.66 24.26
N CYS A 299 -10.88 -3.59 23.77
CA CYS A 299 -10.97 -2.21 24.28
C CYS A 299 -11.41 -1.26 23.18
#